data_AF-N1ZWK8-F1
#
_entry.id   AF-N1ZWK8-F1
#
_cell.length_a   1.000
_cell.length_b   1.000
_cell.length_c   1.000
_cell.angle_alpha   90.00
_cell.angle_beta   90.00
_cell.angle_gamma   90.00
#
_symmetry.space_group_name_H-M   'P 1'
#
loop_
_entity.id
_entity.type
_entity.pdbx_description
1 polymer ?
#
loop_
_entity_poly.entity_id
_entity_poly.type
_entity_poly.pdbx_seq_one_letter_code
_entity_poly.pdbx_strand_id
1 'polypeptide(L)'
;MAKDLDIVERQLEIGMVKTIITENVVNFVELLFSSNIKAQFYYNELENLIQFCVKDCDLGVKGFDCLLDKKTIRNLIINLKNLYNQLDSIDD
;
A
#
# COMPACT_ATOMS: atom_id res chain seq x y z
N MET A 1 -9.71 5.46 -35.89
CA MET A 1 -10.53 5.10 -34.71
C MET A 1 -9.57 4.57 -33.67
N ALA A 2 -9.05 5.47 -32.85
CA ALA A 2 -8.31 5.08 -31.67
C ALA A 2 -9.30 4.33 -30.78
N LYS A 3 -9.01 3.07 -30.45
CA LYS A 3 -9.66 2.42 -29.32
C LYS A 3 -9.33 3.31 -28.14
N ASP A 4 -10.33 4.06 -27.66
CA ASP A 4 -10.36 4.49 -26.28
C ASP A 4 -10.09 3.22 -25.47
N LEU A 5 -8.82 3.08 -25.06
CA LEU A 5 -8.48 2.23 -23.96
C LEU A 5 -9.28 2.83 -22.82
N ASP A 6 -10.40 2.18 -22.51
CA ASP A 6 -11.18 2.26 -21.28
C ASP A 6 -10.25 2.01 -20.08
N ILE A 7 -9.28 2.90 -19.90
CA ILE A 7 -8.78 3.33 -18.61
C ILE A 7 -9.88 4.26 -18.09
N VAL A 8 -11.10 3.71 -17.94
CA VAL A 8 -11.90 4.10 -16.80
C VAL A 8 -10.98 3.76 -15.64
N GLU A 9 -10.29 4.77 -15.14
CA GLU A 9 -9.55 4.75 -13.91
C GLU A 9 -10.45 4.02 -12.91
N ARG A 10 -10.15 2.75 -12.63
CA ARG A 10 -10.76 2.06 -11.49
C ARG A 10 -10.19 2.78 -10.29
N GLN A 11 -10.87 3.85 -9.88
CA GLN A 11 -10.59 4.52 -8.64
C GLN A 11 -10.71 3.46 -7.56
N LEU A 12 -9.64 3.29 -6.78
CA LEU A 12 -9.65 2.37 -5.65
C LEU A 12 -10.82 2.76 -4.74
N GLU A 13 -11.52 1.78 -4.19
CA GLU A 13 -12.48 2.01 -3.12
C GLU A 13 -11.76 1.96 -1.76
N ILE A 14 -12.37 2.57 -0.74
CA ILE A 14 -11.81 2.57 0.62
C ILE A 14 -11.63 1.12 1.08
N GLY A 15 -10.45 0.81 1.63
CA GLY A 15 -10.09 -0.54 2.05
C GLY A 15 -9.48 -1.40 0.95
N MET A 16 -9.49 -0.97 -0.32
CA MET A 16 -8.82 -1.69 -1.40
C MET A 16 -7.30 -1.52 -1.32
N VAL A 17 -6.60 -2.61 -1.62
CA VAL A 17 -5.14 -2.65 -1.74
C VAL A 17 -4.75 -2.70 -3.22
N LYS A 18 -3.90 -1.76 -3.63
CA LYS A 18 -3.22 -1.75 -4.93
C LYS A 18 -1.80 -2.24 -4.76
N THR A 19 -1.33 -3.07 -5.68
CA THR A 19 0.05 -3.55 -5.72
C THR A 19 0.62 -3.38 -7.11
N ILE A 20 1.87 -2.91 -7.22
CA ILE A 20 2.62 -2.85 -8.48
C ILE A 20 3.75 -3.88 -8.40
N ILE A 21 3.78 -4.79 -9.38
CA ILE A 21 4.74 -5.88 -9.47
C ILE A 21 5.43 -5.82 -10.84
N THR A 22 6.75 -5.93 -10.87
CA THR A 22 7.54 -6.04 -12.11
C THR A 22 8.37 -7.31 -12.04
N GLU A 23 8.20 -8.23 -13.00
CA GLU A 23 9.04 -9.44 -13.14
C GLU A 23 9.20 -10.26 -11.83
N ASN A 24 8.15 -10.29 -11.00
CA ASN A 24 8.05 -10.93 -9.66
C ASN A 24 8.56 -10.12 -8.46
N VAL A 25 8.99 -8.87 -8.64
CA VAL A 25 9.35 -7.96 -7.55
C VAL A 25 8.15 -7.09 -7.19
N VAL A 26 7.74 -7.11 -5.92
CA VAL A 26 6.74 -6.16 -5.39
C VAL A 26 7.42 -4.81 -5.19
N ASN A 27 7.09 -3.85 -6.05
CA ASN A 27 7.69 -2.52 -6.02
C ASN A 27 6.92 -1.57 -5.11
N PHE A 28 5.62 -1.79 -4.99
CA PHE A 28 4.71 -0.84 -4.34
C PHE A 28 3.46 -1.54 -3.81
N VAL A 29 3.06 -1.20 -2.59
CA VAL A 29 1.78 -1.58 -1.98
C VAL A 29 1.10 -0.31 -1.48
N GLU A 30 -0.17 -0.13 -1.81
CA GLU A 30 -0.97 1.02 -1.40
C GLU A 30 -2.33 0.56 -0.88
N LEU A 31 -2.72 1.07 0.29
CA LEU A 31 -4.06 0.95 0.83
C LEU A 31 -4.75 2.31 0.71
N LEU A 32 -5.93 2.34 0.09
CA LEU A 32 -6.77 3.53 0.15
C LEU A 32 -7.45 3.58 1.53
N PHE A 33 -6.95 4.47 2.39
CA PHE A 33 -7.38 4.58 3.78
C PHE A 33 -8.64 5.44 3.95
N SER A 34 -8.77 6.49 3.14
CA SER A 34 -9.98 7.31 2.99
C SER A 34 -10.09 7.81 1.55
N SER A 35 -11.10 8.60 1.20
CA SER A 35 -11.25 9.17 -0.15
C SER A 35 -9.97 9.83 -0.67
N ASN A 36 -9.20 10.46 0.23
CA ASN A 36 -8.03 11.27 -0.14
C ASN A 36 -6.75 10.84 0.57
N ILE A 37 -6.79 9.90 1.51
CA ILE A 37 -5.61 9.44 2.26
C ILE A 37 -5.18 8.06 1.77
N LYS A 38 -3.89 7.94 1.43
CA LYS A 38 -3.29 6.68 1.00
C LYS A 38 -2.13 6.31 1.92
N ALA A 39 -2.10 5.04 2.33
CA ALA A 39 -0.98 4.45 3.04
C ALA A 39 -0.15 3.63 2.04
N GLN A 40 1.13 3.93 1.90
CA GLN A 40 1.99 3.41 0.84
C GLN A 40 3.25 2.77 1.43
N PHE A 41 3.66 1.63 0.88
CA PHE A 41 4.94 0.99 1.12
C PHE A 41 5.68 0.83 -0.20
N TYR A 42 6.95 1.22 -0.24
CA TYR A 42 7.84 0.98 -1.37
C TYR A 42 9.28 0.81 -0.94
N TYR A 43 10.07 0.11 -1.75
CA TYR A 43 11.49 -0.07 -1.49
C TYR A 43 12.26 1.21 -1.83
N ASN A 44 12.99 1.73 -0.86
CA ASN A 44 13.91 2.86 -1.04
C ASN A 44 15.31 2.29 -1.29
N GLU A 45 15.73 2.30 -2.56
CA GLU A 45 17.01 1.72 -3.00
C GLU A 45 18.23 2.44 -2.42
N LEU A 46 18.11 3.75 -2.15
CA LEU A 46 19.22 4.55 -1.63
C LEU A 46 19.56 4.18 -0.19
N GLU A 47 18.52 3.96 0.61
CA GLU A 47 18.66 3.65 2.04
C GLU A 47 18.68 2.13 2.30
N ASN A 48 18.31 1.30 1.32
CA ASN A 48 18.09 -0.15 1.46
C ASN A 48 17.09 -0.47 2.59
N LEU A 49 16.00 0.29 2.63
CA LEU A 49 14.92 0.20 3.62
C LEU A 49 13.56 0.29 2.91
N ILE A 50 12.49 -0.07 3.62
CA ILE A 50 11.13 0.19 3.13
C ILE A 50 10.71 1.59 3.58
N GLN A 51 10.32 2.44 2.64
CA GLN A 51 9.64 3.68 2.99
C GLN A 51 8.17 3.38 3.25
N PHE A 52 7.64 3.88 4.36
CA PHE A 52 6.22 3.90 4.67
C PHE A 52 5.71 5.33 4.74
N CYS A 53 4.70 5.64 3.93
CA CYS A 53 4.14 6.97 3.82
C CYS A 53 2.62 6.93 4.02
N VAL A 54 2.08 7.85 4.82
CA VAL A 54 0.64 8.16 4.88
C VAL A 54 0.48 9.61 4.46
N LYS A 55 -0.06 9.83 3.26
CA LYS A 55 -0.17 11.18 2.69
C LYS A 55 -1.58 11.47 2.18
N ASP A 56 -1.94 12.75 2.30
CA ASP A 56 -3.10 13.32 1.62
C ASP A 56 -2.78 13.46 0.11
N CYS A 57 -3.73 13.09 -0.73
CA CYS A 57 -3.61 13.20 -2.18
C CYS A 57 -3.95 14.60 -2.69
N ASP A 58 -4.70 15.39 -1.91
CA ASP A 58 -5.31 16.64 -2.39
C ASP A 58 -4.45 17.88 -2.14
N LEU A 59 -3.52 17.83 -1.18
CA LEU A 59 -2.76 19.01 -0.77
C LEU A 59 -1.34 18.57 -0.43
N GLY A 60 -0.35 19.24 -1.03
CA GLY A 60 1.11 19.00 -0.89
C GLY A 60 1.70 19.19 0.51
N VAL A 61 0.96 18.77 1.54
CA VAL A 61 1.38 18.63 2.93
C VAL A 61 2.29 17.40 3.02
N LYS A 62 3.42 17.55 3.72
CA LYS A 62 4.28 16.41 4.07
C LYS A 62 3.46 15.43 4.90
N GLY A 63 3.10 14.30 4.32
CA GLY A 63 2.48 13.19 5.03
C GLY A 63 3.38 12.66 6.14
N PHE A 64 2.86 11.72 6.93
CA PHE A 64 3.69 10.93 7.83
C PHE A 64 4.57 10.04 6.98
N ASP A 65 5.88 10.11 7.19
CA ASP A 65 6.85 9.40 6.38
C ASP A 65 7.95 8.84 7.28
N CYS A 66 8.23 7.55 7.14
CA CYS A 66 9.31 6.90 7.88
C CYS A 66 9.99 5.78 7.10
N LEU A 67 11.23 5.50 7.48
CA LEU A 67 12.01 4.38 6.99
C LEU A 67 11.87 3.21 7.95
N LEU A 68 11.56 2.04 7.41
CA LEU A 68 11.36 0.80 8.13
C LEU A 68 12.45 -0.20 7.75
N ASP A 69 13.17 -0.67 8.76
CA ASP A 69 14.17 -1.72 8.59
C ASP A 69 13.55 -3.11 8.48
N LYS A 70 14.38 -4.06 8.05
CA LYS A 70 13.97 -5.45 7.85
C LYS A 70 13.36 -6.09 9.11
N LYS A 71 13.85 -5.73 10.29
CA LYS A 71 13.36 -6.26 11.58
C LYS A 71 11.96 -5.71 11.88
N THR A 72 11.76 -4.41 11.67
CA THR A 72 10.49 -3.72 11.88
C THR A 72 9.42 -4.23 10.94
N ILE A 73 9.75 -4.37 9.64
CA ILE A 73 8.85 -4.98 8.65
C ILE A 73 8.48 -6.42 9.02
N ARG A 74 9.47 -7.23 9.43
CA ARG A 74 9.21 -8.60 9.88
C ARG A 74 8.22 -8.65 11.05
N ASN A 75 8.42 -7.79 12.05
CA ASN A 75 7.54 -7.73 13.22
C ASN A 75 6.13 -7.28 12.82
N LEU A 76 6.01 -6.28 11.93
CA LEU A 76 4.74 -5.82 11.41
C LEU A 76 3.98 -6.96 10.71
N ILE A 77 4.64 -7.69 9.79
CA ILE A 77 4.03 -8.82 9.06
C ILE A 77 3.54 -9.91 10.03
N ILE A 78 4.36 -10.27 11.03
CA ILE A 78 3.97 -11.29 12.02
C ILE A 78 2.73 -10.86 12.79
N ASN A 79 2.71 -9.62 13.29
CA ASN A 79 1.58 -9.13 14.08
C ASN A 79 0.32 -8.94 13.24
N LEU A 80 0.44 -8.47 12.00
CA LEU A 80 -0.69 -8.40 11.06
C LEU A 80 -1.24 -9.80 10.75
N LYS A 81 -0.36 -10.79 10.53
CA LYS A 81 -0.78 -12.19 10.35
C LYS A 81 -1.50 -12.74 11.59
N ASN A 82 -1.02 -12.41 12.79
CA ASN A 82 -1.67 -12.82 14.02
C ASN A 82 -3.07 -12.20 14.16
N LEU A 83 -3.23 -10.92 13.82
CA LEU A 83 -4.54 -10.26 13.77
C LEU A 83 -5.45 -10.92 12.72
N TYR A 84 -4.93 -11.20 11.52
CA TYR A 84 -5.68 -11.90 10.48
C TYR A 84 -6.19 -13.27 10.95
N ASN A 85 -5.34 -14.03 11.65
CA ASN A 85 -5.72 -15.36 12.18
C ASN A 85 -6.75 -15.29 13.32
N GLN A 86 -7.01 -14.12 13.90
CA GLN A 86 -8.06 -13.93 14.91
C GLN A 86 -9.43 -13.63 14.27
N LEU A 87 -9.47 -13.34 12.97
CA LEU A 87 -10.72 -13.15 12.27
C LEU A 87 -11.37 -14.52 12.08
N ASP A 88 -12.60 -14.66 12.55
CA ASP A 88 -13.41 -15.82 12.21
C ASP A 88 -13.62 -15.86 10.70
N SER A 89 -13.60 -17.06 10.12
CA SER A 89 -14.07 -17.22 8.75
C SER A 89 -15.53 -16.78 8.71
N ILE A 90 -15.81 -15.69 8.01
CA ILE A 90 -17.17 -15.37 7.61
C ILE A 90 -17.51 -16.45 6.57
N ASP A 91 -18.20 -17.50 7.01
CA ASP A 91 -18.81 -18.45 6.10
C ASP A 91 -19.90 -17.68 5.31
N ASP A 92 -19.66 -17.47 4.02
CA ASP A 92 -20.65 -16.94 3.06
C ASP A 92 -21.76 -17.97 2.77
#